data_AF-A0A0R1SF06-F1
#
_entry.id   AF-A0A0R1SF06-F1
#
_cell.length_a   1.000
_cell.length_b   1.000
_cell.length_c   1.000
_cell.angle_alpha   90.00
_cell.angle_beta   90.00
_cell.angle_gamma   90.00
#
_symmetry.space_group_name_H-M   'P 1'
#
loop_
_entity.id
_entity.type
_entity.pdbx_description
1 polymer ?
#
loop_
_entity_poly.entity_id
_entity_poly.type
_entity_poly.pdbx_seq_one_letter_code
_entity_poly.pdbx_strand_id
1 'polypeptide(L)'
;MKSLWDELNVKGNFLLELENDSLFLNTLMMDIDDFQFLMPPIITWMPPYNESDITRIVNNIQRGQIPRTKMNSGVTQAHLPYIQRDQIKNIYSL
;
A
#
# COMPACT_ATOMS: atom_id res chain seq x y z
N MET A 1 12.14 19.67 19.68
CA MET A 1 11.69 18.75 18.62
C MET A 1 10.45 19.38 18.01
N LYS A 2 10.44 19.68 16.70
CA LYS A 2 9.22 20.20 16.05
C LYS A 2 8.18 19.07 15.96
N SER A 3 6.90 19.40 16.02
CA SER A 3 5.85 18.41 15.81
C SER A 3 5.90 17.94 14.35
N LEU A 4 5.64 16.66 14.09
CA LEU A 4 5.47 16.17 12.71
C LEU A 4 4.39 16.98 11.97
N TRP A 5 3.38 17.46 12.69
CA TRP A 5 2.35 18.35 12.12
C TRP A 5 2.91 19.66 11.58
N ASP A 6 3.96 20.20 12.19
CA ASP A 6 4.60 21.44 11.72
C ASP A 6 5.31 21.23 10.38
N GLU A 7 5.72 19.99 10.07
CA GLU A 7 6.37 19.62 8.80
C GLU A 7 5.36 19.26 7.71
N LEU A 8 4.16 18.81 8.10
CA LEU A 8 3.07 18.48 7.17
C LEU A 8 2.18 19.69 6.84
N ASN A 9 2.16 20.71 7.71
CA ASN A 9 1.42 21.95 7.52
C ASN A 9 2.17 22.94 6.61
N VAL A 10 2.37 22.54 5.36
CA VAL A 10 3.07 23.32 4.33
C VAL A 10 2.06 23.76 3.27
N LYS A 11 2.18 25.03 2.85
CA LYS A 11 1.32 25.61 1.82
C LYS A 11 1.31 24.75 0.56
N GLY A 12 0.12 24.31 0.15
CA GLY A 12 -0.09 23.44 -1.01
C GLY A 12 -0.38 21.99 -0.65
N ASN A 13 -0.24 21.62 0.62
CA ASN A 13 -0.71 20.33 1.12
C ASN A 13 -2.22 20.36 1.37
N PHE A 14 -2.84 19.18 1.27
CA PHE A 14 -4.25 18.97 1.57
C PHE A 14 -4.42 17.89 2.62
N LEU A 15 -5.36 18.11 3.54
CA LEU A 15 -5.86 17.09 4.45
C LEU A 15 -7.15 16.51 3.87
N LEU A 16 -7.22 15.18 3.76
CA LEU A 16 -8.40 14.47 3.29
C LEU A 16 -9.11 13.84 4.50
N GLU A 17 -10.40 14.16 4.67
CA GLU A 17 -11.27 13.40 5.57
C GLU A 17 -11.93 12.27 4.77
N LEU A 18 -11.77 11.04 5.24
CA LEU A 18 -12.28 9.86 4.57
C LEU A 18 -13.41 9.23 5.38
N GLU A 19 -14.51 8.87 4.72
CA GLU A 19 -15.61 8.10 5.30
C GLU A 19 -15.58 6.69 4.74
N ASN A 20 -15.26 5.72 5.59
CA ASN A 20 -14.99 4.34 5.21
C ASN A 20 -15.59 3.35 6.20
N ASP A 21 -15.87 2.13 5.73
CA ASP A 21 -16.21 1.03 6.61
C ASP A 21 -14.98 0.46 7.35
N SER A 22 -15.22 -0.38 8.36
CA SER A 22 -14.15 -1.03 9.12
C SER A 22 -13.29 -1.99 8.28
N LEU A 23 -13.79 -2.45 7.12
CA LEU A 23 -13.06 -3.36 6.23
C LEU A 23 -11.99 -2.60 5.43
N PHE A 24 -12.21 -1.33 5.10
CA PHE A 24 -11.20 -0.46 4.48
C PHE A 24 -9.94 -0.30 5.33
N LEU A 25 -10.09 -0.26 6.65
CA LEU A 25 -8.95 -0.18 7.59
C LEU A 25 -8.17 -1.50 7.70
N ASN A 26 -8.68 -2.58 7.10
CA ASN A 26 -7.97 -3.86 7.06
C ASN A 26 -6.81 -3.75 6.06
N THR A 27 -5.67 -3.32 6.59
CA THR A 27 -4.49 -3.00 5.78
C THR A 27 -3.95 -4.27 5.14
N LEU A 28 -3.62 -4.22 3.86
CA LEU A 28 -3.00 -5.34 3.18
C LEU A 28 -1.53 -5.40 3.58
N MET A 29 -1.23 -6.38 4.43
CA MET A 29 0.12 -6.67 4.88
C MET A 29 0.85 -7.45 3.78
N MET A 30 1.97 -6.92 3.30
CA MET A 30 2.82 -7.56 2.29
C MET A 30 4.28 -7.52 2.72
N ASP A 31 5.04 -8.58 2.43
CA ASP A 31 6.50 -8.55 2.63
C ASP A 31 7.14 -7.52 1.69
N ILE A 32 8.15 -6.79 2.18
CA ILE A 32 8.83 -5.77 1.39
C ILE A 32 9.45 -6.32 0.10
N ASP A 33 9.92 -7.57 0.09
CA ASP A 33 10.53 -8.19 -1.08
C ASP A 33 9.47 -8.46 -2.17
N ASP A 34 8.27 -8.92 -1.76
CA ASP A 34 7.14 -9.10 -2.67
C ASP A 34 6.66 -7.76 -3.25
N PHE A 35 6.68 -6.69 -2.43
CA PHE A 35 6.34 -5.34 -2.89
C PHE A 35 7.36 -4.83 -3.91
N GLN A 36 8.65 -4.91 -3.59
CA GLN A 36 9.73 -4.47 -4.49
C GLN A 36 9.74 -5.23 -5.80
N PHE A 37 9.44 -6.53 -5.78
CA PHE A 37 9.31 -7.35 -6.99
C PHE A 37 8.18 -6.86 -7.93
N LEU A 38 7.08 -6.32 -7.37
CA LEU A 38 5.97 -5.76 -8.14
C LEU A 38 6.19 -4.30 -8.57
N MET A 39 7.23 -3.63 -8.09
CA MET A 39 7.49 -2.24 -8.47
C MET A 39 7.95 -2.15 -9.94
N PRO A 40 7.46 -1.16 -10.71
CA PRO A 40 7.97 -0.90 -12.04
C PRO A 40 9.46 -0.50 -12.04
N PRO A 41 10.26 -0.94 -13.04
CA PRO A 41 9.88 -1.87 -14.10
C PRO A 41 9.75 -3.30 -13.58
N ILE A 42 8.65 -3.97 -13.89
CA ILE A 42 8.39 -5.33 -13.42
C ILE A 42 9.31 -6.29 -14.18
N ILE A 43 10.23 -6.94 -13.46
CA ILE A 43 11.16 -7.92 -14.02
C ILE A 43 10.52 -9.30 -13.92
N THR A 44 10.16 -9.92 -15.05
CA THR A 44 9.46 -11.22 -15.06
C THR A 44 10.33 -12.42 -14.68
N TRP A 45 11.65 -12.22 -14.61
CA TRP A 45 12.62 -13.24 -14.20
C TRP A 45 13.65 -12.62 -13.25
N MET A 46 13.47 -12.85 -11.95
CA MET A 46 14.37 -12.36 -10.91
C MET A 46 14.42 -13.37 -9.77
N PRO A 47 15.34 -14.35 -9.79
CA PRO A 47 15.40 -15.38 -8.74
C PRO A 47 15.36 -14.77 -7.32
N PRO A 48 14.52 -15.28 -6.40
CA PRO A 48 13.70 -16.49 -6.53
C PRO A 48 12.35 -16.28 -7.23
N TYR A 49 12.00 -15.07 -7.60
CA TYR A 49 10.74 -14.70 -8.23
C TYR A 49 10.69 -14.99 -9.74
N ASN A 50 9.48 -15.24 -10.23
CA ASN A 50 9.18 -15.40 -11.64
C ASN A 50 7.79 -14.84 -11.98
N GLU A 51 7.43 -14.86 -13.25
CA GLU A 51 6.15 -14.35 -13.75
C GLU A 51 4.91 -14.92 -13.03
N SER A 52 4.95 -16.19 -12.61
CA SER A 52 3.82 -16.79 -11.86
C SER A 52 3.63 -16.17 -10.48
N ASP A 53 4.71 -15.65 -9.87
CA ASP A 53 4.62 -14.91 -8.62
C ASP A 53 3.91 -13.57 -8.78
N ILE A 54 4.07 -12.89 -9.92
CA ILE A 54 3.33 -11.65 -10.21
C ILE A 54 1.83 -11.95 -10.13
N THR A 55 1.39 -12.96 -10.88
CA THR A 55 -0.03 -13.35 -10.94
C THR A 55 -0.55 -13.76 -9.56
N ARG A 56 0.23 -14.53 -8.80
CA ARG A 56 -0.12 -14.94 -7.43
C ARG A 56 -0.27 -13.75 -6.49
N ILE A 57 0.72 -12.86 -6.43
CA ILE A 57 0.73 -11.74 -5.49
C ILE A 57 -0.41 -10.76 -5.87
N VAL A 58 -0.58 -10.42 -7.15
CA VAL A 58 -1.66 -9.53 -7.62
C VAL A 58 -3.05 -10.10 -7.30
N ASN A 59 -3.30 -11.39 -7.56
CA ASN A 59 -4.58 -12.02 -7.24
C ASN A 59 -4.88 -12.01 -5.73
N ASN A 60 -3.85 -12.19 -4.89
CA ASN A 60 -3.99 -12.14 -3.44
C ASN A 60 -4.35 -10.73 -2.96
N ILE A 61 -3.66 -9.69 -3.45
CA ILE A 61 -3.98 -8.29 -3.19
C ILE A 61 -5.45 -8.00 -3.54
N GLN A 62 -5.88 -8.38 -4.75
CA GLN A 62 -7.25 -8.14 -5.23
C GLN A 62 -8.32 -8.83 -4.37
N ARG A 63 -7.98 -9.94 -3.71
CA ARG A 63 -8.89 -10.70 -2.83
C ARG A 63 -8.76 -10.32 -1.36
N GLY A 64 -7.93 -9.33 -1.02
CA GLY A 64 -7.67 -8.98 0.37
C GLY A 64 -6.93 -10.06 1.16
N GLN A 65 -6.24 -10.98 0.48
CA GLN A 65 -5.55 -12.11 1.10
C GLN A 65 -4.09 -11.73 1.36
N ILE A 66 -3.61 -11.98 2.59
CA ILE A 66 -2.19 -11.82 2.92
C ILE A 66 -1.40 -12.87 2.11
N PRO A 67 -0.58 -12.46 1.13
CA PRO A 67 0.14 -13.40 0.30
C PRO A 67 1.16 -14.15 1.16
N ARG A 68 1.25 -15.48 0.98
CA ARG A 68 2.39 -16.23 1.49
C ARG A 68 3.63 -15.74 0.73
N THR A 69 4.55 -15.09 1.43
CA THR A 69 5.73 -14.55 0.79
C THR A 69 6.72 -15.64 0.38
N LYS A 70 7.43 -15.40 -0.72
CA LYS A 70 8.48 -16.30 -1.22
C LYS A 70 9.79 -16.10 -0.47
N MET A 71 10.04 -14.88 -0.04
CA MET A 71 11.16 -14.49 0.82
C MET A 71 10.60 -13.78 2.03
N ASN A 72 10.83 -14.32 3.22
CA ASN A 72 10.47 -13.63 4.44
C ASN A 72 11.62 -12.70 4.83
N SER A 73 11.51 -11.43 4.47
CA SER A 73 12.48 -10.40 4.85
C SER A 73 12.41 -10.06 6.34
N GLY A 74 11.32 -10.46 7.02
CA GLY A 74 10.99 -10.02 8.38
C GLY A 74 10.46 -8.57 8.43
N VAL A 75 10.28 -7.92 7.27
CA VAL A 75 9.79 -6.55 7.13
C VAL A 75 8.52 -6.56 6.31
N THR A 76 7.43 -6.05 6.89
CA THR A 76 6.12 -5.97 6.23
C THR A 76 5.75 -4.52 5.97
N GLN A 77 5.29 -4.24 4.76
CA GLN A 77 4.68 -2.98 4.39
C GLN A 77 3.15 -3.12 4.46
N ALA A 78 2.52 -2.20 5.19
CA ALA A 78 1.07 -2.12 5.29
C ALA A 78 0.55 -1.20 4.18
N HIS A 79 -0.22 -1.76 3.25
CA HIS A 79 -0.86 -1.01 2.17
C HIS A 79 -2.31 -0.71 2.51
N LEU A 80 -2.64 0.56 2.64
CA LEU A 80 -4.04 0.98 2.64
C LEU A 80 -4.66 0.64 1.29
N PRO A 81 -5.91 0.13 1.27
CA PRO A 81 -6.65 -0.02 0.02
C PRO A 81 -6.71 1.32 -0.73
N TYR A 82 -6.85 1.23 -2.05
CA TYR A 82 -6.98 2.41 -2.89
C TYR A 82 -8.14 3.30 -2.40
N ILE A 83 -7.85 4.57 -2.11
CA ILE A 83 -8.85 5.56 -1.73
C ILE A 83 -9.62 5.95 -2.99
N GLN A 84 -10.88 5.54 -3.06
CA GLN A 84 -11.83 5.96 -4.08
C GLN A 84 -12.31 7.38 -3.81
N ARG A 85 -12.75 8.06 -4.88
CA ARG A 85 -13.14 9.47 -4.80
C ARG A 85 -14.39 9.70 -3.95
N ASP A 86 -15.33 8.76 -3.97
CA ASP A 86 -16.57 8.77 -3.19
C ASP A 86 -16.33 8.56 -1.68
N GLN A 87 -15.18 8.01 -1.30
CA GLN A 87 -14.75 7.88 0.09
C GLN A 87 -14.22 9.19 0.68
N ILE A 88 -13.94 10.21 -0.15
CA ILE A 88 -13.46 11.52 0.30
C ILE A 88 -14.65 12.38 0.69
N LYS A 89 -14.80 12.64 1.98
CA LYS A 89 -15.88 13.46 2.53
C LYS A 89 -15.58 14.95 2.44
N ASN A 90 -14.37 15.34 2.83
CA ASN A 90 -13.89 16.72 2.82
C ASN A 90 -12.42 16.80 2.41
N ILE A 91 -12.05 17.97 1.86
CA ILE A 91 -10.67 18.33 1.52
C ILE A 91 -10.38 19.69 2.14
N TYR A 92 -9.34 19.76 2.97
CA TYR A 92 -8.92 21.00 3.62
C TYR A 92 -7.54 21.40 3.10
N SER A 93 -7.41 22.63 2.62
CA SER A 93 -6.10 23.22 2.32
C SER A 93 -5.40 23.57 3.63
N LEU A 94 -4.12 23.18 3.76
CA LEU A 94 -3.25 23.51 4.88
C LEU A 94 -2.48 24.82 4.62
#